data_AF-A0ABD2SSL9-F1
#
_entry.id   AF-A0ABD2SSL9-F1
#
_cell.length_a   1.000
_cell.length_b   1.000
_cell.length_c   1.000
_cell.angle_alpha   90.00
_cell.angle_beta   90.00
_cell.angle_gamma   90.00
#
_symmetry.space_group_name_H-M   'P 1'
#
loop_
_entity.id
_entity.type
_entity.pdbx_description
1 polymer ?
#
loop_
_entity_poly.entity_id
_entity_poly.type
_entity_poly.pdbx_seq_one_letter_code
_entity_poly.pdbx_strand_id
1 'polypeptide(L)'
;MIQAERILLQHALMDPLNERFVFLSDSCIPLYNFSYTYDYIMSTPNSFVDSFADTKEGRYNPKMDPIIPIQSWRKGSQWAVLNRKHADIVVKDEILFPMFQLHCKKKPLPEFWRDQYVPPDTSKIHNCIPDEHYVQTLLAHAGLEGEITRRTVTHTAWLILSSKERERKGWHPVTYKLADATPMLIQSIKDIDNINYETEHRREWCTNKEKPAPCFLFARKFTRPAALRLLNTSALGLYHDEISNV
;
A
#
# COMPACT_ATOMS: atom_id res chain seq x y z
N MET A 1 -13.14 -4.16 -2.54
CA MET A 1 -12.02 -3.82 -1.64
C MET A 1 -12.34 -2.54 -0.88
N ILE A 2 -12.46 -1.39 -1.55
CA ILE A 2 -12.78 -0.10 -0.91
C ILE A 2 -13.96 -0.16 0.08
N GLN A 3 -15.08 -0.79 -0.28
CA GLN A 3 -16.22 -0.95 0.64
C GLN A 3 -15.84 -1.65 1.95
N ALA A 4 -15.01 -2.70 1.87
CA ALA A 4 -14.58 -3.44 3.05
C ALA A 4 -13.65 -2.59 3.92
N GLU A 5 -12.72 -1.85 3.30
CA GLU A 5 -11.84 -0.91 4.00
C GLU A 5 -12.64 0.19 4.73
N ARG A 6 -13.65 0.76 4.07
CA ARG A 6 -14.55 1.75 4.67
C ARG A 6 -15.32 1.19 5.87
N ILE A 7 -15.83 -0.05 5.77
CA ILE A 7 -16.51 -0.71 6.89
C ILE A 7 -15.52 -0.93 8.05
N LEU A 8 -14.31 -1.43 7.78
CA LEU A 8 -13.28 -1.61 8.81
C LEU A 8 -12.93 -0.30 9.51
N LEU A 9 -12.75 0.79 8.75
CA LEU A 9 -12.50 2.13 9.31
C LEU A 9 -13.68 2.62 10.13
N GLN A 10 -14.91 2.47 9.64
CA GLN A 10 -16.12 2.88 10.36
C GLN A 10 -16.21 2.20 11.72
N HIS A 11 -15.91 0.89 11.77
CA HIS A 11 -15.88 0.15 13.03
C HIS A 11 -14.76 0.60 13.96
N ALA A 12 -13.56 0.81 13.43
CA ALA A 12 -12.43 1.27 14.24
C ALA A 12 -12.62 2.71 14.76
N LEU A 13 -13.31 3.58 14.01
CA LEU A 13 -13.60 4.97 14.41
C LEU A 13 -14.60 5.07 15.58
N MET A 14 -15.37 4.01 15.88
CA MET A 14 -16.27 4.01 17.02
C MET A 14 -15.54 4.14 18.37
N ASP A 15 -14.29 3.68 18.44
CA ASP A 15 -13.43 3.94 19.59
C ASP A 15 -12.80 5.34 19.46
N PRO A 16 -13.07 6.28 20.39
CA PRO A 16 -12.50 7.61 20.36
C PRO A 16 -10.98 7.62 20.60
N LEU A 17 -10.40 6.55 21.17
CA LEU A 17 -8.96 6.45 21.45
C LEU A 17 -8.14 6.04 20.21
N ASN A 18 -8.79 5.59 19.13
CA ASN A 18 -8.12 5.25 17.89
C ASN A 18 -7.72 6.50 17.09
N GLU A 19 -6.41 6.79 17.07
CA GLU A 19 -5.83 7.98 16.41
C GLU A 19 -5.16 7.68 15.05
N ARG A 20 -4.81 6.42 14.81
CA ARG A 20 -4.11 5.95 13.60
C ARG A 20 -4.71 4.64 13.12
N PHE A 21 -4.89 4.53 11.82
CA PHE A 21 -5.54 3.40 11.16
C PHE A 21 -4.59 2.85 10.10
N VAL A 22 -4.13 1.62 10.30
CA VAL A 22 -3.15 0.97 9.42
C VAL A 22 -3.83 -0.19 8.72
N PHE A 23 -3.81 -0.21 7.39
CA PHE A 23 -4.21 -1.40 6.65
C PHE A 23 -3.06 -2.40 6.61
N LEU A 24 -3.34 -3.66 6.96
CA LEU A 24 -2.43 -4.81 6.80
C LEU A 24 -3.20 -6.06 6.35
N SER A 25 -2.50 -7.06 5.83
CA SER A 25 -3.03 -8.39 5.48
C SER A 25 -2.38 -9.49 6.32
N ASP A 26 -2.97 -10.68 6.29
CA ASP A 26 -2.37 -11.93 6.77
C ASP A 26 -0.98 -12.26 6.15
N SER A 27 -0.70 -11.75 4.95
CA SER A 27 0.60 -11.89 4.28
C SER A 27 1.65 -10.81 4.65
N CYS A 28 1.38 -9.99 5.67
CA CYS A 28 2.30 -8.96 6.16
C CYS A 28 3.11 -9.46 7.35
N ILE A 29 4.36 -8.99 7.46
CA ILE A 29 5.19 -9.15 8.65
C ILE A 29 5.67 -7.78 9.14
N PRO A 30 5.79 -7.56 10.46
CA PRO A 30 6.47 -6.39 11.00
C PRO A 30 7.99 -6.50 10.77
N LEU A 31 8.64 -5.40 10.42
CA LEU A 31 10.10 -5.33 10.30
C LEU A 31 10.75 -4.92 11.63
N TYR A 32 10.02 -4.20 12.48
CA TYR A 32 10.48 -3.69 13.77
C TYR A 32 9.52 -4.10 14.89
N ASN A 33 9.96 -3.91 16.14
CA ASN A 33 9.09 -4.10 17.29
C ASN A 33 7.94 -3.06 17.30
N PHE A 34 6.96 -3.30 18.17
CA PHE A 34 5.79 -2.44 18.29
C PHE A 34 6.17 -1.01 18.70
N SER A 35 7.07 -0.83 19.66
CA SER A 35 7.48 0.51 20.15
C SER A 35 8.03 1.36 19.02
N TYR A 36 8.98 0.84 18.24
CA TYR A 36 9.55 1.57 17.10
C TYR A 36 8.47 1.91 16.06
N THR A 37 7.62 0.94 15.74
CA THR A 37 6.54 1.11 14.75
C THR A 37 5.54 2.19 15.21
N TYR A 38 5.14 2.13 16.48
CA TYR A 38 4.25 3.10 17.10
C TYR A 38 4.87 4.49 17.10
N ASP A 39 6.10 4.63 17.62
CA ASP A 39 6.80 5.91 17.69
C ASP A 39 7.02 6.53 16.30
N TYR A 40 7.29 5.70 15.30
CA TYR A 40 7.44 6.15 13.91
C TYR A 40 6.12 6.69 13.36
N ILE A 41 5.02 5.94 13.47
CA ILE A 41 3.72 6.34 12.94
C ILE A 41 3.17 7.56 13.68
N MET A 42 3.43 7.67 14.99
CA MET A 42 2.97 8.76 15.84
C MET A 42 3.87 10.00 15.79
N SER A 43 5.07 9.91 15.19
CA SER A 43 6.02 11.02 15.13
C SER A 43 5.58 12.22 14.28
N THR A 44 4.57 12.03 13.43
CA THR A 44 4.09 13.03 12.48
C THR A 44 2.57 13.17 12.55
N PRO A 45 2.01 14.38 12.38
CA PRO A 45 0.56 14.56 12.24
C PRO A 45 0.02 14.02 10.90
N ASN A 46 0.89 13.84 9.91
CA ASN A 46 0.50 13.45 8.56
C ASN A 46 0.11 11.98 8.47
N SER A 47 -0.79 11.67 7.52
CA SER A 47 -1.02 10.29 7.10
C SER A 47 0.12 9.81 6.19
N PHE A 48 0.39 8.50 6.17
CA PHE A 48 1.28 7.90 5.16
C PHE A 48 0.42 7.32 4.04
N VAL A 49 0.30 8.07 2.96
CA VAL A 49 -0.49 7.70 1.78
C VAL A 49 0.44 7.80 0.58
N ASP A 50 0.75 6.65 -0.01
CA ASP A 50 1.44 6.63 -1.29
C ASP A 50 0.55 7.32 -2.34
N SER A 51 1.04 8.37 -2.98
CA SER A 51 0.23 9.21 -3.88
C SER A 51 1.10 9.89 -4.93
N PHE A 52 0.82 9.63 -6.20
CA PHE A 52 1.48 10.21 -7.37
C PHE A 52 0.55 10.30 -8.58
N ALA A 53 0.90 11.16 -9.53
CA ALA A 53 0.15 11.27 -10.78
C ALA A 53 0.24 9.97 -11.61
N ASP A 54 -0.91 9.41 -12.01
CA ASP A 54 -0.90 8.25 -12.90
C ASP A 54 -0.72 8.69 -14.36
N THR A 55 0.44 8.36 -14.92
CA THR A 55 0.76 8.65 -16.33
C THR A 55 0.32 7.52 -17.28
N LYS A 56 -0.22 6.41 -16.76
CA LYS A 56 -0.69 5.31 -17.59
C LYS A 56 -2.05 5.64 -18.21
N GLU A 57 -2.07 5.72 -19.54
CA GLU A 57 -3.30 5.91 -20.30
C GLU A 57 -4.31 4.77 -20.03
N GLY A 58 -5.60 5.14 -19.95
CA GLY A 58 -6.72 4.20 -19.93
C GLY A 58 -7.17 3.67 -18.56
N ARG A 59 -6.62 4.16 -17.44
CA ARG A 59 -7.13 3.85 -16.08
C ARG A 59 -8.16 4.85 -15.56
N TYR A 60 -8.01 6.11 -15.95
CA TYR A 60 -9.01 7.13 -15.66
C TYR A 60 -10.17 7.01 -16.65
N ASN A 61 -11.40 6.99 -16.13
CA ASN A 61 -12.61 6.99 -16.92
C ASN A 61 -13.10 8.44 -17.12
N PRO A 62 -13.13 8.98 -18.36
CA PRO A 62 -13.58 10.36 -18.62
C PRO A 62 -15.01 10.67 -18.17
N LYS A 63 -15.86 9.65 -17.98
CA LYS A 63 -17.22 9.83 -17.46
C LYS A 63 -17.27 10.24 -15.99
N MET A 64 -16.15 10.19 -15.28
CA MET A 64 -16.07 10.69 -13.91
C MET A 64 -15.94 12.21 -13.85
N ASP A 65 -15.56 12.86 -14.95
CA ASP A 65 -15.55 14.32 -15.06
C ASP A 65 -16.99 14.88 -15.14
N PRO A 66 -17.31 16.04 -14.51
CA PRO A 66 -16.43 16.91 -13.73
C PRO A 66 -16.34 16.56 -12.23
N ILE A 67 -17.04 15.51 -11.78
CA ILE A 67 -17.12 15.16 -10.35
C ILE A 67 -15.75 14.73 -9.80
N ILE A 68 -15.03 13.89 -10.54
CA ILE A 68 -13.63 13.54 -10.26
C ILE A 68 -12.80 14.03 -11.44
N PRO A 69 -12.31 15.28 -11.39
CA PRO A 69 -11.51 15.83 -12.48
C PRO A 69 -10.17 15.10 -12.57
N ILE A 70 -9.64 14.93 -13.78
CA ILE A 70 -8.38 14.20 -14.02
C ILE A 70 -7.20 14.74 -13.19
N GLN A 71 -7.20 16.03 -12.86
CA GLN A 71 -6.16 16.67 -12.04
C GLN A 71 -6.12 16.14 -10.61
N SER A 72 -7.27 15.69 -10.10
CA SER A 72 -7.38 15.04 -8.78
C SER A 72 -7.10 13.53 -8.84
N TRP A 73 -6.98 12.94 -10.03
CA TRP A 73 -6.70 11.52 -10.19
C TRP A 73 -5.29 11.19 -9.71
N ARG A 74 -5.20 10.41 -8.63
CA ARG A 74 -3.95 9.98 -8.02
C ARG A 74 -3.90 8.48 -7.91
N LYS A 75 -2.70 7.94 -8.01
CA LYS A 75 -2.37 6.54 -7.82
C LYS A 75 -1.45 6.35 -6.62
N GLY A 76 -1.57 5.21 -5.96
CA GLY A 76 -0.54 4.69 -5.07
C GLY A 76 -0.88 3.32 -4.52
N SER A 77 -0.11 2.88 -3.52
CA SER A 77 -0.42 1.69 -2.75
C SER A 77 -1.81 1.78 -2.09
N GLN A 78 -2.59 0.71 -2.21
CA GLN A 78 -3.79 0.47 -1.39
C GLN A 78 -3.49 0.58 0.13
N TRP A 79 -2.26 0.28 0.54
CA TRP A 79 -1.86 0.16 1.94
C TRP A 79 -1.40 1.51 2.48
N ALA A 80 -2.30 2.14 3.23
CA ALA A 80 -2.13 3.45 3.84
C ALA A 80 -2.12 3.38 5.38
N VAL A 81 -1.52 4.41 5.98
CA VAL A 81 -1.71 4.76 7.39
C VAL A 81 -2.45 6.08 7.45
N LEU A 82 -3.68 6.06 7.97
CA LEU A 82 -4.51 7.24 8.08
C LEU A 82 -4.50 7.76 9.52
N ASN A 83 -4.42 9.09 9.68
CA ASN A 83 -4.86 9.72 10.92
C ASN A 83 -6.40 9.70 11.02
N ARG A 84 -6.93 9.99 12.21
CA ARG A 84 -8.37 9.96 12.48
C ARG A 84 -9.19 10.87 11.55
N LYS A 85 -8.71 12.08 11.28
CA LYS A 85 -9.34 13.03 10.34
C LYS A 85 -9.50 12.41 8.94
N HIS A 86 -8.44 11.84 8.38
CA HIS A 86 -8.48 11.23 7.06
C HIS A 86 -9.32 9.95 7.01
N ALA A 87 -9.29 9.14 8.07
CA ALA A 87 -10.17 7.97 8.18
C ALA A 87 -11.67 8.37 8.18
N ASP A 88 -12.02 9.43 8.92
CA ASP A 88 -13.39 9.96 8.97
C ASP A 88 -13.86 10.45 7.59
N ILE A 89 -12.99 11.16 6.84
CA ILE A 89 -13.26 11.58 5.47
C ILE A 89 -13.51 10.38 4.55
N VAL A 90 -12.70 9.32 4.65
CA VAL A 90 -12.88 8.11 3.84
C VAL A 90 -14.23 7.43 4.14
N VAL A 91 -14.65 7.38 5.40
CA VAL A 91 -15.92 6.73 5.77
C VAL A 91 -17.14 7.58 5.38
N LYS A 92 -17.03 8.90 5.47
CA LYS A 92 -18.11 9.86 5.17
C LYS A 92 -18.22 10.26 3.69
N ASP A 93 -17.32 9.80 2.83
CA ASP A 93 -17.39 10.13 1.40
C ASP A 93 -18.64 9.50 0.75
N GLU A 94 -19.54 10.35 0.26
CA GLU A 94 -20.77 9.98 -0.44
C GLU A 94 -20.73 10.32 -1.94
N ILE A 95 -19.61 10.87 -2.44
CA ILE A 95 -19.51 11.41 -3.80
C ILE A 95 -18.55 10.56 -4.64
N LEU A 96 -17.30 10.44 -4.19
CA LEU A 96 -16.25 9.80 -4.99
C LEU A 96 -16.45 8.29 -5.02
N PHE A 97 -16.73 7.67 -3.88
CA PHE A 97 -16.91 6.23 -3.81
C PHE A 97 -18.03 5.71 -4.74
N PRO A 98 -19.23 6.31 -4.78
CA PRO A 98 -20.25 5.95 -5.79
C PRO A 98 -19.79 6.14 -7.23
N MET A 99 -19.02 7.19 -7.54
CA MET A 99 -18.46 7.40 -8.88
C MET A 99 -17.46 6.29 -9.27
N PHE A 100 -16.58 5.90 -8.35
CA PHE A 100 -15.72 4.73 -8.54
C PHE A 100 -16.56 3.45 -8.72
N GLN A 101 -17.60 3.24 -7.92
CA GLN A 101 -18.48 2.08 -8.09
C GLN A 101 -19.18 2.06 -9.45
N LEU A 102 -19.59 3.20 -9.96
CA LEU A 102 -20.31 3.33 -11.23
C LEU A 102 -19.38 3.09 -12.42
N HIS A 103 -18.19 3.70 -12.41
CA HIS A 103 -17.32 3.80 -13.59
C HIS A 103 -16.11 2.88 -13.58
N CYS A 104 -15.69 2.38 -12.42
CA CYS A 104 -14.54 1.50 -12.28
C CYS A 104 -14.98 0.05 -12.05
N LYS A 105 -14.98 -0.73 -13.13
CA LYS A 105 -15.41 -2.13 -13.13
C LYS A 105 -14.21 -3.03 -13.40
N LYS A 106 -14.06 -4.08 -12.61
CA LYS A 106 -12.99 -5.08 -12.80
C LYS A 106 -13.18 -5.74 -14.17
N LYS A 107 -12.19 -5.58 -15.06
CA LYS A 107 -12.09 -6.46 -16.23
C LYS A 107 -11.67 -7.84 -15.73
N PRO A 108 -12.33 -8.92 -16.15
CA PRO A 108 -11.82 -10.26 -15.90
C PRO A 108 -10.43 -10.35 -16.52
N LEU A 109 -9.42 -10.63 -15.69
CA LEU A 109 -8.04 -10.75 -16.14
C LEU A 109 -7.84 -12.13 -16.78
N PRO A 110 -6.91 -12.25 -17.74
CA PRO A 110 -6.71 -13.51 -18.43
C PRO A 110 -6.23 -14.69 -17.58
N GLU A 111 -5.86 -14.45 -16.34
CA GLU A 111 -5.41 -15.48 -15.42
C GLU A 111 -6.58 -16.17 -14.68
N PHE A 112 -7.78 -15.55 -14.71
CA PHE A 112 -8.96 -15.99 -13.97
C PHE A 112 -10.15 -16.39 -14.86
N TRP A 113 -9.95 -16.64 -16.17
CA TRP A 113 -11.05 -17.00 -17.09
C TRP A 113 -11.85 -18.23 -16.65
N ARG A 114 -11.27 -19.12 -15.83
CA ARG A 114 -11.94 -20.34 -15.37
C ARG A 114 -12.97 -20.09 -14.27
N ASP A 115 -12.87 -18.97 -13.56
CA ASP A 115 -13.70 -18.68 -12.38
C ASP A 115 -14.78 -17.62 -12.65
N GLN A 116 -14.80 -16.99 -13.84
CA GLN A 116 -15.73 -15.91 -14.17
C GLN A 116 -16.17 -15.96 -15.64
N TYR A 117 -17.49 -15.86 -15.87
CA TYR A 117 -18.04 -15.61 -17.20
C TYR A 117 -17.51 -14.27 -17.73
N VAL A 118 -16.82 -14.29 -18.87
CA VAL A 118 -16.36 -13.08 -19.53
C VAL A 118 -17.32 -12.74 -20.66
N PRO A 119 -18.02 -11.60 -20.60
CA PRO A 119 -18.89 -11.17 -21.69
C PRO A 119 -18.09 -11.03 -23.00
N PRO A 120 -18.68 -11.37 -24.15
CA PRO A 120 -18.00 -11.25 -25.44
C PRO A 120 -17.60 -9.80 -25.76
N ASP A 121 -18.32 -8.81 -25.21
CA ASP A 121 -17.97 -7.39 -25.30
C ASP A 121 -17.51 -6.86 -23.93
N THR A 122 -16.20 -6.62 -23.80
CA THR A 122 -15.58 -5.97 -22.62
C THR A 122 -15.18 -4.52 -22.90
N SER A 123 -15.53 -3.97 -24.07
CA SER A 123 -15.17 -2.60 -24.47
C SER A 123 -15.75 -1.55 -23.51
N LYS A 124 -16.90 -1.86 -22.90
CA LYS A 124 -17.61 -0.99 -21.95
C LYS A 124 -17.12 -1.13 -20.50
N ILE A 125 -16.29 -2.13 -20.19
CA ILE A 125 -15.74 -2.32 -18.85
C ILE A 125 -14.48 -1.44 -18.75
N HIS A 126 -14.36 -0.63 -17.70
CA HIS A 126 -13.22 0.23 -17.49
C HIS A 126 -12.51 -0.13 -16.18
N ASN A 127 -11.32 -0.71 -16.29
CA ASN A 127 -10.58 -1.19 -15.13
C ASN A 127 -9.65 -0.11 -14.58
N CYS A 128 -10.16 0.65 -13.60
CA CYS A 128 -9.36 1.71 -12.97
C CYS A 128 -8.35 1.20 -11.93
N ILE A 129 -8.48 -0.05 -11.44
CA ILE A 129 -7.78 -0.53 -10.23
C ILE A 129 -8.12 0.38 -9.04
N PRO A 130 -9.40 0.43 -8.63
CA PRO A 130 -9.94 1.51 -7.82
C PRO A 130 -9.31 1.56 -6.41
N ASP A 131 -8.90 0.41 -5.87
CA ASP A 131 -8.22 0.26 -4.58
C ASP A 131 -6.81 0.88 -4.54
N GLU A 132 -6.16 1.07 -5.70
CA GLU A 132 -4.88 1.78 -5.82
C GLU A 132 -5.03 3.27 -6.15
N HIS A 133 -6.26 3.81 -6.16
CA HIS A 133 -6.51 5.20 -6.55
C HIS A 133 -7.45 5.95 -5.61
N TYR A 134 -8.39 5.25 -4.98
CA TYR A 134 -9.51 5.88 -4.29
C TYR A 134 -9.09 6.80 -3.14
N VAL A 135 -8.30 6.31 -2.19
CA VAL A 135 -7.89 7.10 -1.01
C VAL A 135 -7.05 8.32 -1.43
N GLN A 136 -6.12 8.11 -2.36
CA GLN A 136 -5.25 9.15 -2.89
C GLN A 136 -6.05 10.24 -3.60
N THR A 137 -6.97 9.82 -4.48
CA THR A 137 -7.82 10.71 -5.26
C THR A 137 -8.77 11.47 -4.36
N LEU A 138 -9.34 10.82 -3.34
CA LEU A 138 -10.22 11.48 -2.37
C LEU A 138 -9.52 12.58 -1.60
N LEU A 139 -8.30 12.31 -1.10
CA LEU A 139 -7.54 13.33 -0.37
C LEU A 139 -7.06 14.45 -1.28
N ALA A 140 -6.66 14.15 -2.52
CA ALA A 140 -6.31 15.17 -3.50
C ALA A 140 -7.51 16.04 -3.91
N HIS A 141 -8.67 15.42 -4.14
CA HIS A 141 -9.92 16.11 -4.44
C HIS A 141 -10.37 17.02 -3.30
N ALA A 142 -10.14 16.61 -2.05
CA ALA A 142 -10.42 17.41 -0.86
C ALA A 142 -9.37 18.51 -0.58
N GLY A 143 -8.30 18.62 -1.39
CA GLY A 143 -7.23 19.60 -1.19
C GLY A 143 -6.28 19.27 -0.03
N LEU A 144 -6.21 18.00 0.40
CA LEU A 144 -5.48 17.54 1.58
C LEU A 144 -4.12 16.92 1.25
N GLU A 145 -3.57 17.15 0.05
CA GLU A 145 -2.25 16.63 -0.33
C GLU A 145 -1.11 17.15 0.55
N GLY A 146 -1.30 18.32 1.20
CA GLY A 146 -0.34 18.86 2.17
C GLY A 146 -0.34 18.17 3.53
N GLU A 147 -1.34 17.33 3.82
CA GLU A 147 -1.49 16.62 5.10
C GLU A 147 -1.07 15.14 5.01
N ILE A 148 -0.47 14.74 3.89
CA ILE A 148 0.05 13.39 3.67
C ILE A 148 1.55 13.40 3.46
N THR A 149 2.22 12.41 4.03
CA THR A 149 3.53 11.97 3.59
C THR A 149 3.30 11.08 2.37
N ARG A 150 3.76 11.52 1.19
CA ARG A 150 3.47 10.89 -0.12
C ARG A 150 4.26 9.59 -0.36
N ARG A 151 4.09 8.63 0.56
CA ARG A 151 4.65 7.27 0.53
C ARG A 151 3.88 6.30 1.40
N THR A 152 4.04 5.01 1.14
CA THR A 152 3.59 3.92 2.02
C THR A 152 4.68 3.56 3.03
N VAL A 153 4.28 2.91 4.11
CA VAL A 153 5.18 2.27 5.09
C VAL A 153 5.26 0.76 4.90
N THR A 154 4.72 0.24 3.79
CA THR A 154 4.72 -1.20 3.48
C THR A 154 5.56 -1.52 2.25
N HIS A 155 6.51 -2.44 2.39
CA HIS A 155 7.36 -2.88 1.30
C HIS A 155 6.69 -3.99 0.47
N THR A 156 6.81 -3.89 -0.86
CA THR A 156 6.52 -4.97 -1.81
C THR A 156 7.61 -5.05 -2.88
N ALA A 157 8.11 -6.25 -3.16
CA ALA A 157 8.97 -6.47 -4.31
C ALA A 157 8.16 -6.79 -5.57
N TRP A 158 8.49 -6.11 -6.66
CA TRP A 158 7.97 -6.40 -8.01
C TRP A 158 8.94 -7.19 -8.88
N LEU A 159 10.21 -7.33 -8.45
CA LEU A 159 11.25 -8.10 -9.13
C LEU A 159 12.03 -8.91 -8.09
N ILE A 160 12.29 -10.20 -8.36
CA ILE A 160 13.19 -11.02 -7.54
C ILE A 160 14.60 -10.86 -8.10
N LEU A 161 15.52 -10.31 -7.31
CA LEU A 161 16.93 -10.16 -7.72
C LEU A 161 17.68 -11.51 -7.81
N SER A 162 17.15 -12.59 -7.23
CA SER A 162 17.82 -13.90 -7.10
C SER A 162 17.35 -15.00 -8.08
N SER A 163 16.28 -14.81 -8.86
CA SER A 163 15.85 -15.84 -9.81
C SER A 163 16.34 -15.53 -11.23
N LYS A 164 17.07 -16.46 -11.84
CA LYS A 164 17.41 -16.48 -13.27
C LYS A 164 16.19 -16.43 -14.22
N GLU A 165 14.98 -16.47 -13.68
CA GLU A 165 13.73 -16.24 -14.41
C GLU A 165 13.41 -14.73 -14.46
N ARG A 166 13.94 -14.05 -15.48
CA ARG A 166 13.60 -12.65 -15.82
C ARG A 166 12.16 -12.47 -16.36
N GLU A 167 11.23 -13.36 -16.04
CA GLU A 167 9.94 -13.48 -16.73
C GLU A 167 8.71 -13.51 -15.79
N ARG A 168 8.73 -12.75 -14.70
CA ARG A 168 7.48 -12.45 -13.97
C ARG A 168 7.20 -10.95 -13.94
N LYS A 169 6.94 -10.36 -15.11
CA LYS A 169 6.17 -9.10 -15.24
C LYS A 169 4.69 -9.42 -15.01
N GLY A 170 4.34 -9.80 -13.78
CA GLY A 170 2.96 -10.09 -13.38
C GLY A 170 2.19 -8.83 -13.01
N TRP A 171 0.86 -8.92 -12.96
CA TRP A 171 -0.02 -7.88 -12.41
C TRP A 171 0.08 -7.75 -10.88
N HIS A 172 0.87 -8.61 -10.24
CA HIS A 172 0.95 -8.73 -8.80
C HIS A 172 2.41 -8.73 -8.33
N PRO A 173 2.70 -8.15 -7.15
CA PRO A 173 4.02 -8.24 -6.55
C PRO A 173 4.39 -9.70 -6.24
N VAL A 174 5.69 -9.95 -6.14
CA VAL A 174 6.28 -11.24 -5.79
C VAL A 174 5.72 -11.73 -4.46
N THR A 175 5.44 -13.04 -4.38
CA THR A 175 5.13 -13.71 -3.12
C THR A 175 6.36 -14.46 -2.60
N TYR A 176 6.87 -14.04 -1.44
CA TYR A 176 7.99 -14.67 -0.75
C TYR A 176 7.58 -16.03 -0.17
N LYS A 177 8.29 -17.08 -0.61
CA LYS A 177 8.14 -18.45 -0.15
C LYS A 177 9.06 -18.73 1.03
N LEU A 178 8.93 -19.91 1.62
CA LEU A 178 9.73 -20.33 2.78
C LEU A 178 11.24 -20.19 2.56
N ALA A 179 11.72 -20.49 1.35
CA ALA A 179 13.13 -20.38 0.98
C ALA A 179 13.63 -18.94 0.94
N ASP A 180 12.76 -17.97 0.58
CA ASP A 180 13.12 -16.55 0.49
C ASP A 180 13.21 -15.89 1.87
N ALA A 181 12.54 -16.47 2.88
CA ALA A 181 12.39 -15.95 4.22
C ALA A 181 13.70 -16.06 5.04
N THR A 182 14.66 -15.19 4.71
CA THR A 182 16.02 -15.15 5.25
C THR A 182 16.28 -13.84 6.00
N PRO A 183 17.21 -13.82 6.98
CA PRO A 183 17.62 -12.59 7.64
C PRO A 183 18.17 -11.54 6.65
N MET A 184 18.92 -11.99 5.64
CA MET A 184 19.46 -11.12 4.59
C MET A 184 18.36 -10.40 3.80
N LEU A 185 17.25 -11.07 3.48
CA LEU A 185 16.10 -10.43 2.84
C LEU A 185 15.48 -9.36 3.75
N ILE A 186 15.36 -9.63 5.05
CA ILE A 186 14.80 -8.66 5.99
C ILE A 186 15.71 -7.44 6.13
N GLN A 187 17.03 -7.67 6.24
CA GLN A 187 17.98 -6.58 6.32
C GLN A 187 17.97 -5.74 5.04
N SER A 188 17.94 -6.35 3.85
CA SER A 188 17.91 -5.60 2.60
C SER A 188 16.64 -4.74 2.43
N ILE A 189 15.51 -5.16 3.01
CA ILE A 189 14.29 -4.33 3.05
C ILE A 189 14.44 -3.17 4.05
N LYS A 190 15.07 -3.42 5.21
CA LYS A 190 15.32 -2.41 6.25
C LYS A 190 16.33 -1.35 5.83
N ASP A 191 17.27 -1.68 4.95
CA ASP A 191 18.29 -0.78 4.45
C ASP A 191 17.73 0.23 3.42
N ILE A 192 16.47 0.10 3.01
CA ILE A 192 15.84 1.05 2.08
C ILE A 192 15.47 2.34 2.82
N ASP A 193 16.15 3.42 2.47
CA ASP A 193 16.01 4.76 3.04
C ASP A 193 15.33 5.78 2.09
N ASN A 194 15.03 5.37 0.85
CA ASN A 194 14.33 6.20 -0.12
C ASN A 194 13.40 5.41 -1.05
N ILE A 195 12.40 6.10 -1.61
CA ILE A 195 11.46 5.57 -2.60
C ILE A 195 11.54 6.42 -3.87
N ASN A 196 11.64 5.75 -5.02
CA ASN A 196 11.70 6.41 -6.33
C ASN A 196 10.34 6.36 -7.03
N TYR A 197 9.81 7.53 -7.37
CA TYR A 197 8.59 7.72 -8.14
C TYR A 197 8.95 8.12 -9.57
N GLU A 198 9.13 7.11 -10.41
CA GLU A 198 9.59 7.29 -11.80
C GLU A 198 8.68 8.24 -12.60
N THR A 199 7.36 8.16 -12.39
CA THR A 199 6.36 8.97 -13.12
C THR A 199 6.44 10.46 -12.80
N GLU A 200 7.00 10.82 -11.66
CA GLU A 200 7.15 12.22 -11.21
C GLU A 200 8.61 12.67 -11.18
N HIS A 201 9.55 11.81 -11.58
CA HIS A 201 10.99 11.99 -11.39
C HIS A 201 11.34 12.44 -9.96
N ARG A 202 10.58 11.94 -8.98
CA ARG A 202 10.69 12.32 -7.57
C ARG A 202 11.35 11.20 -6.77
N ARG A 203 12.31 11.57 -5.92
CA ARG A 203 12.87 10.68 -4.89
C ARG A 203 12.42 11.17 -3.53
N GLU A 204 11.76 10.30 -2.80
CA GLU A 204 11.30 10.54 -1.44
C GLU A 204 12.29 9.93 -0.46
N TRP A 205 13.02 10.77 0.28
CA TRP A 205 13.91 10.31 1.35
C TRP A 205 13.11 10.15 2.65
N CYS A 206 13.23 8.98 3.27
CA CYS A 206 12.44 8.65 4.43
C CYS A 206 13.07 9.23 5.69
N THR A 207 12.25 9.93 6.45
CA THR A 207 12.64 10.53 7.72
C THR A 207 11.65 10.18 8.82
N ASN A 208 12.15 10.19 10.05
CA ASN A 208 11.37 10.07 11.28
C ASN A 208 11.91 11.11 12.26
N LYS A 209 11.06 12.01 12.77
CA LYS A 209 11.46 13.17 13.58
C LYS A 209 12.62 13.96 12.94
N GLU A 210 12.50 14.24 11.64
CA GLU A 210 13.48 14.97 10.81
C GLU A 210 14.85 14.29 10.66
N LYS A 211 15.02 13.07 11.15
CA LYS A 211 16.25 12.28 11.00
C LYS A 211 16.09 11.23 9.90
N PRO A 212 17.15 10.89 9.15
CA PRO A 212 17.12 9.78 8.22
C PRO A 212 16.62 8.50 8.90
N ALA A 213 15.70 7.81 8.25
CA ALA A 213 15.09 6.61 8.78
C ALA A 213 14.71 5.63 7.66
N PRO A 214 14.62 4.32 7.97
CA PRO A 214 14.06 3.33 7.05
C PRO A 214 12.67 3.73 6.54
N CYS A 215 12.38 3.39 5.28
CA CYS A 215 11.10 3.72 4.66
C CYS A 215 9.93 2.85 5.14
N PHE A 216 10.20 1.56 5.37
CA PHE A 216 9.16 0.56 5.53
C PHE A 216 9.13 0.01 6.96
N LEU A 217 7.93 -0.10 7.52
CA LEU A 217 7.66 -0.69 8.84
C LEU A 217 7.16 -2.13 8.73
N PHE A 218 6.57 -2.47 7.57
CA PHE A 218 6.03 -3.79 7.27
C PHE A 218 6.52 -4.26 5.91
N ALA A 219 6.67 -5.57 5.76
CA ALA A 219 6.90 -6.20 4.46
C ALA A 219 5.73 -7.13 4.11
N ARG A 220 5.34 -7.13 2.83
CA ARG A 220 4.11 -7.80 2.35
C ARG A 220 4.43 -9.04 1.52
N LYS A 221 3.38 -9.82 1.25
CA LYS A 221 3.38 -10.97 0.32
C LYS A 221 4.22 -12.16 0.80
N PHE A 222 4.22 -12.42 2.10
CA PHE A 222 4.80 -13.65 2.65
C PHE A 222 3.76 -14.76 2.67
N THR A 223 4.12 -15.95 2.23
CA THR A 223 3.32 -17.15 2.51
C THR A 223 3.29 -17.42 4.01
N ARG A 224 2.26 -18.08 4.53
CA ARG A 224 2.17 -18.41 5.97
C ARG A 224 3.42 -19.12 6.51
N PRO A 225 4.01 -20.14 5.83
CA PRO A 225 5.26 -20.74 6.29
C PRO A 225 6.44 -19.76 6.33
N ALA A 226 6.54 -18.87 5.34
CA ALA A 226 7.60 -17.85 5.28
C ALA A 226 7.48 -16.84 6.44
N ALA A 227 6.27 -16.35 6.70
CA ALA A 227 6.00 -15.43 7.81
C ALA A 227 6.31 -16.08 9.17
N LEU A 228 5.86 -17.32 9.38
CA LEU A 228 6.12 -18.05 10.64
C LEU A 228 7.60 -18.31 10.88
N ARG A 229 8.38 -18.62 9.84
CA ARG A 229 9.84 -18.77 9.95
C ARG A 229 10.47 -17.50 10.53
N LEU A 230 10.14 -16.33 9.95
CA LEU A 230 10.72 -15.05 10.36
C LEU A 230 10.25 -14.60 11.75
N LEU A 231 8.97 -14.80 12.08
CA LEU A 231 8.42 -14.45 13.38
C LEU A 231 9.01 -15.33 14.50
N ASN A 232 9.18 -16.63 14.26
CA ASN A 232 9.75 -17.54 15.25
C ASN A 232 11.25 -17.29 15.45
N THR A 233 12.01 -17.03 14.39
CA THR A 233 13.42 -16.63 14.53
C THR A 233 13.57 -15.32 15.28
N SER A 234 12.63 -14.38 15.11
CA SER A 234 12.59 -13.11 15.85
C SER A 234 12.27 -13.30 17.33
N ALA A 235 11.33 -14.18 17.66
CA ALA A 235 10.91 -14.48 19.02
C ALA A 235 11.96 -15.27 19.83
N LEU A 236 12.84 -16.03 19.16
CA LEU A 236 13.90 -16.82 19.80
C LEU A 236 15.16 -16.01 20.15
N GLY A 237 15.16 -14.67 19.98
CA GLY A 237 16.32 -13.83 20.32
C GLY A 237 17.55 -14.03 19.43
N LEU A 238 17.47 -14.90 18.42
CA LEU A 238 18.56 -15.19 17.47
C LEU A 238 18.94 -14.00 16.57
N TYR A 239 18.27 -12.86 16.73
CA TYR A 239 18.62 -11.59 16.08
C TYR A 239 19.51 -10.68 16.93
N HIS A 240 19.77 -11.00 18.21
CA HIS A 240 20.64 -10.19 19.07
C HIS A 240 22.11 -10.64 19.09
N ASP A 241 22.42 -11.87 18.67
CA ASP A 241 23.76 -12.43 18.90
C ASP A 241 24.72 -12.36 17.69
N GLU A 242 24.32 -11.83 16.53
CA GLU A 242 25.21 -11.72 15.36
C GLU A 242 25.70 -10.30 15.03
N ILE A 243 25.31 -9.27 15.80
CA ILE A 243 25.70 -7.86 15.53
C ILE A 243 26.66 -7.31 16.62
N SER A 244 27.14 -8.15 17.53
CA SER A 244 28.15 -7.78 18.53
C SER A 244 29.53 -8.34 18.16
N ASN A 245 30.00 -8.11 16.93
CA ASN A 245 31.41 -8.29 16.54
C ASN A 245 31.64 -7.67 15.14
N VAL A 246 31.70 -6.35 15.06
CA VAL A 246 32.72 -5.53 14.34
C VAL A 246 32.65 -4.12 14.90
#